data_AF-A0A151BKA4-F1
#
_entry.id   AF-A0A151BKA4-F1
#
_cell.length_a   1.000
_cell.length_b   1.000
_cell.length_c   1.000
_cell.angle_alpha   90.00
_cell.angle_beta   90.00
_cell.angle_gamma   90.00
#
_symmetry.space_group_name_H-M   'P 1'
#
loop_
_entity.id
_entity.type
_entity.pdbx_description
1 polymer ?
#
loop_
_entity_poly.entity_id
_entity_poly.type
_entity_poly.pdbx_seq_one_letter_code
_entity_poly.pdbx_strand_id
1 'polypeptide(L)'
;MVDVWLPYGDTEVCLRVPTRNLIETLESKEARGVDDPRAEVEKAIENPVGAERLSELAKPDMKVAIVVKNSKDADAQINRTILEALLKELREAGVEDRRVKVLVAYDPTAPDRSAGIEAITAERSRRQTPRS
;
A
#
# COMPACT_ATOMS: atom_id res chain seq x y z
N MET A 1 1.87 38.57 16.98
CA MET A 1 0.91 37.47 16.75
C MET A 1 1.50 36.58 15.69
N VAL A 2 1.21 35.28 15.75
CA VAL A 2 1.61 34.29 14.77
C VAL A 2 0.35 33.61 14.28
N ASP A 3 0.23 33.46 12.97
CA ASP A 3 -0.87 32.76 12.33
C ASP A 3 -0.45 31.31 12.08
N VAL A 4 -1.27 30.35 12.54
CA VAL A 4 -1.04 28.90 12.40
C VAL A 4 -2.24 28.29 11.69
N TRP A 5 -1.99 27.51 10.64
CA TRP A 5 -3.04 26.82 9.89
C TRP A 5 -3.19 25.39 10.41
N LEU A 6 -4.42 25.02 10.80
CA LEU A 6 -4.74 23.68 11.25
C LEU A 6 -5.74 23.02 10.29
N PRO A 7 -5.50 21.77 9.85
CA PRO A 7 -6.45 21.03 9.05
C PRO A 7 -7.70 20.73 9.89
N TYR A 8 -8.88 21.01 9.32
CA TYR A 8 -10.18 20.79 9.93
C TYR A 8 -11.19 20.30 8.87
N GLY A 9 -11.40 18.98 8.84
CA GLY A 9 -12.20 18.34 7.80
C GLY A 9 -11.55 18.54 6.42
N ASP A 10 -12.31 19.09 5.48
CA ASP A 10 -11.85 19.41 4.12
C ASP A 10 -11.29 20.84 3.99
N THR A 11 -11.13 21.55 5.12
CA THR A 11 -10.71 22.97 5.14
C THR A 11 -9.53 23.17 6.07
N GLU A 12 -8.94 24.36 6.03
CA GLU A 12 -7.92 24.80 6.97
C GLU A 12 -8.44 25.99 7.79
N VAL A 13 -8.19 25.94 9.09
CA VAL A 13 -8.59 27.01 10.02
C VAL A 13 -7.35 27.78 10.45
N CYS A 14 -7.40 29.10 10.31
CA CYS A 14 -6.35 30.01 10.79
C CYS A 14 -6.54 30.32 12.28
N LEU A 15 -5.56 29.93 13.10
CA LEU A 15 -5.45 30.36 14.50
C LEU A 15 -4.48 31.53 14.63
N ARG A 16 -4.89 32.57 15.36
CA ARG A 16 -4.01 33.68 15.73
C ARG A 16 -3.53 33.54 17.16
N VAL A 17 -2.26 33.21 17.35
CA VAL A 17 -1.65 33.02 18.67
C VAL A 17 -0.76 34.23 19.01
N PRO A 18 -0.92 34.86 20.19
CA PRO A 18 0.03 35.86 20.65
C PRO A 18 1.44 35.26 20.76
N THR A 19 2.45 35.91 20.22
CA THR A 19 3.83 35.37 20.13
C THR A 19 4.40 34.97 21.49
N ARG A 20 4.02 35.69 22.57
CA ARG A 20 4.38 35.36 23.96
C ARG A 20 3.84 34.00 24.47
N ASN A 21 2.82 33.46 23.81
CA ASN A 21 2.14 32.22 24.20
C ASN A 21 2.48 31.06 23.25
N LEU A 22 3.22 31.30 22.17
CA LEU A 22 3.65 30.26 21.24
C LEU A 22 5.03 29.77 21.66
N ILE A 23 5.11 28.50 22.07
CA ILE A 23 6.37 27.86 22.48
C ILE A 23 7.09 27.34 21.23
N GLU A 24 6.44 26.45 20.48
CA GLU A 24 6.98 25.83 19.26
C GLU A 24 5.84 25.19 18.44
N THR A 25 6.06 25.02 17.14
CA THR A 25 5.20 24.22 16.26
C THR A 25 5.93 22.93 15.89
N LEU A 26 5.34 21.78 16.22
CA LEU A 26 5.89 20.48 15.87
C LEU A 26 5.22 19.98 14.58
N GLU A 27 6.00 19.96 13.50
CA GLU A 27 5.55 19.43 12.22
C GLU A 27 6.18 18.04 11.98
N SER A 28 5.43 17.18 11.29
CA SER A 28 5.97 15.92 10.82
C SER A 28 7.08 16.22 9.82
N LYS A 29 8.23 15.57 9.95
CA LYS A 29 9.25 15.58 8.90
C LYS A 29 8.72 14.74 7.74
N GLU A 30 7.98 15.37 6.83
CA GLU A 30 7.56 14.72 5.60
C GLU A 30 8.80 14.37 4.80
N ALA A 31 9.10 13.07 4.74
CA ALA A 31 10.08 12.57 3.80
C ALA A 31 9.51 12.77 2.40
N ARG A 32 10.31 13.34 1.49
CA ARG A 32 9.91 13.40 0.08
C ARG A 32 9.62 11.97 -0.39
N GLY A 33 8.48 11.81 -1.06
CA GLY A 33 8.16 10.56 -1.73
C GLY A 33 9.26 10.18 -2.71
N VAL A 34 9.43 8.89 -2.93
CA VAL A 34 10.41 8.37 -3.90
C VAL A 34 9.92 8.70 -5.32
N ASP A 35 10.84 9.06 -6.22
CA ASP A 35 10.52 9.42 -7.60
C ASP A 35 9.85 8.27 -8.37
N ASP A 36 10.28 7.02 -8.12
CA ASP A 36 9.67 5.81 -8.66
C ASP A 36 9.30 4.82 -7.54
N PRO A 37 8.04 4.85 -7.06
CA PRO A 37 7.55 3.93 -6.04
C PRO A 37 7.60 2.47 -6.47
N ARG A 38 7.48 2.17 -7.77
CA ARG A 38 7.48 0.78 -8.26
C ARG A 38 8.87 0.19 -8.19
N ALA A 39 9.87 0.91 -8.69
CA ALA A 39 11.26 0.46 -8.64
C ALA A 39 11.75 0.25 -7.20
N GLU A 40 11.34 1.11 -6.27
CA GLU A 40 11.75 0.98 -4.87
C GLU A 40 11.09 -0.22 -4.18
N VAL A 41 9.82 -0.52 -4.50
CA VAL A 41 9.15 -1.75 -4.04
C VAL A 41 9.85 -2.99 -4.57
N GLU A 42 10.23 -3.02 -5.85
CA GLU A 42 10.97 -4.15 -6.43
C GLU A 42 12.33 -4.36 -5.73
N LYS A 43 13.08 -3.28 -5.50
CA LYS A 43 14.37 -3.36 -4.77
C LYS A 43 14.21 -3.87 -3.33
N ALA A 44 13.16 -3.43 -2.63
CA ALA A 44 12.90 -3.83 -1.26
C ALA A 44 12.54 -5.32 -1.16
N ILE A 45 11.84 -5.83 -2.17
CA ILE A 45 11.50 -7.25 -2.30
C ILE A 45 12.75 -8.08 -2.62
N GLU A 46 13.62 -7.58 -3.51
CA GLU A 46 14.89 -8.23 -3.85
C GLU A 46 15.91 -8.24 -2.69
N ASN A 47 15.84 -7.26 -1.79
CA ASN A 47 16.77 -7.09 -0.66
C ASN A 47 16.02 -7.05 0.68
N PRO A 48 15.53 -8.21 1.17
CA PRO A 48 14.83 -8.29 2.45
C PRO A 48 15.74 -7.91 3.63
N VAL A 49 15.16 -7.21 4.61
CA VAL A 49 15.88 -6.81 5.83
C VAL A 49 15.76 -7.91 6.88
N GLY A 50 16.85 -8.62 7.15
CA GLY A 50 16.93 -9.62 8.22
C GLY A 50 16.17 -10.92 7.94
N ALA A 51 15.82 -11.19 6.69
CA ALA A 51 15.18 -12.43 6.24
C ALA A 51 15.80 -12.90 4.91
N GLU A 52 15.60 -14.17 4.57
CA GLU A 52 15.93 -14.72 3.25
C GLU A 52 14.94 -14.22 2.19
N ARG A 53 15.33 -14.30 0.92
CA ARG A 53 14.46 -13.87 -0.17
C ARG A 53 13.24 -14.78 -0.28
N LEU A 54 12.13 -14.22 -0.76
CA LEU A 54 10.91 -15.00 -1.02
C LEU A 54 11.18 -16.15 -1.99
N SER A 55 12.08 -15.95 -2.95
CA SER A 55 12.52 -16.99 -3.89
C SER A 55 13.28 -18.15 -3.26
N GLU A 56 13.93 -17.93 -2.11
CA GLU A 56 14.67 -18.96 -1.36
C GLU A 56 13.75 -19.69 -0.37
N LEU A 57 12.78 -18.98 0.21
CA LEU A 57 11.81 -19.52 1.16
C LEU A 57 10.71 -20.33 0.47
N ALA A 58 10.23 -19.87 -0.69
CA ALA A 58 9.11 -20.49 -1.38
C ALA A 58 9.57 -21.73 -2.17
N LYS A 59 8.83 -22.83 -2.02
CA LYS A 59 9.02 -24.06 -2.80
C LYS A 59 7.86 -24.25 -3.77
N PRO A 60 8.07 -24.92 -4.93
CA PRO A 60 7.03 -25.09 -5.96
C PRO A 60 5.72 -25.68 -5.44
N ASP A 61 5.80 -26.53 -4.41
CA ASP A 61 4.64 -27.19 -3.86
C ASP A 61 3.91 -26.44 -2.73
N MET A 62 4.41 -25.28 -2.30
CA MET A 62 3.80 -24.53 -1.21
C MET A 62 2.51 -23.83 -1.61
N LYS A 63 1.58 -23.73 -0.65
CA LYS A 63 0.39 -22.86 -0.74
C LYS A 63 0.74 -21.55 -0.05
N VAL A 64 0.64 -20.45 -0.79
CA VAL A 64 1.03 -19.12 -0.31
C VAL A 64 -0.23 -18.29 -0.05
N ALA A 65 -0.30 -17.65 1.11
CA ALA A 65 -1.34 -16.69 1.44
C ALA A 65 -0.71 -15.31 1.64
N ILE A 66 -1.16 -14.32 0.84
CA ILE A 66 -0.70 -12.94 0.94
C ILE A 66 -1.80 -12.14 1.63
N VAL A 67 -1.48 -11.52 2.76
CA VAL A 67 -2.43 -10.69 3.51
C VAL A 67 -2.18 -9.23 3.17
N VAL A 68 -3.19 -8.53 2.66
CA VAL A 68 -3.11 -7.11 2.29
C VAL A 68 -4.11 -6.29 3.10
N LYS A 69 -3.69 -5.14 3.60
CA LYS A 69 -4.59 -4.16 4.20
C LYS A 69 -5.05 -3.19 3.12
N ASN A 70 -6.35 -3.03 2.97
CA ASN A 70 -6.94 -2.19 1.92
C ASN A 70 -8.02 -1.28 2.52
N SER A 71 -7.57 -0.28 3.27
CA SER A 71 -8.44 0.61 4.06
C SER A 71 -8.81 1.90 3.34
N LYS A 72 -7.99 2.35 2.40
CA LYS A 72 -8.17 3.59 1.63
C LYS A 72 -7.94 3.34 0.15
N ASP A 73 -8.52 4.15 -0.72
CA ASP A 73 -8.32 4.02 -2.18
C ASP A 73 -6.86 4.17 -2.60
N ALA A 74 -6.10 5.01 -1.89
CA ALA A 74 -4.65 5.13 -2.08
C ALA A 74 -3.90 3.82 -1.77
N ASP A 75 -4.40 3.03 -0.82
CA ASP A 75 -3.82 1.73 -0.48
C ASP A 75 -4.02 0.74 -1.63
N ALA A 76 -5.14 0.81 -2.35
CA ALA A 76 -5.44 -0.10 -3.45
C ALA A 76 -4.42 0.01 -4.60
N GLN A 77 -4.01 1.23 -4.95
CA GLN A 77 -3.01 1.45 -6.01
C GLN A 77 -1.63 0.93 -5.62
N ILE A 78 -1.20 1.19 -4.38
CA ILE A 78 0.09 0.71 -3.86
C ILE A 78 0.09 -0.81 -3.73
N ASN A 79 -0.98 -1.39 -3.18
CA ASN A 79 -1.14 -2.83 -3.01
C ASN A 79 -1.06 -3.58 -4.35
N ARG A 80 -1.60 -3.03 -5.44
CA ARG A 80 -1.46 -3.64 -6.77
C ARG A 80 0.00 -3.72 -7.20
N THR A 81 0.76 -2.64 -7.06
CA THR A 81 2.18 -2.61 -7.41
C THR A 81 2.98 -3.63 -6.60
N ILE A 82 2.71 -3.73 -5.30
CA ILE A 82 3.35 -4.72 -4.42
C ILE A 82 2.97 -6.14 -4.83
N LEU A 83 1.69 -6.41 -5.08
CA LEU A 83 1.21 -7.75 -5.48
C LEU A 83 1.81 -8.20 -6.81
N GLU A 84 1.96 -7.30 -7.80
CA GLU A 84 2.63 -7.62 -9.07
C GLU A 84 4.09 -8.05 -8.85
N ALA A 85 4.82 -7.31 -8.02
CA ALA A 85 6.22 -7.61 -7.71
C ALA A 85 6.35 -8.94 -6.94
N LEU A 86 5.49 -9.18 -5.94
CA LEU A 86 5.47 -10.45 -5.19
C LEU A 86 5.13 -11.65 -6.09
N LEU A 87 4.16 -11.52 -6.99
CA LEU A 87 3.80 -12.60 -7.92
C LEU A 87 4.93 -12.88 -8.93
N LYS A 88 5.73 -11.87 -9.30
CA LYS A 88 6.92 -12.07 -10.13
C LYS A 88 7.96 -12.92 -9.37
N GLU A 89 8.29 -12.56 -8.14
CA GLU A 89 9.28 -13.30 -7.35
C GLU A 89 8.81 -14.72 -6.97
N LEU A 90 7.52 -14.90 -6.65
CA LEU A 90 6.96 -16.23 -6.39
C LEU A 90 7.01 -17.15 -7.62
N ARG A 91 6.85 -16.60 -8.83
CA ARG A 91 7.02 -17.37 -10.07
C ARG A 91 8.46 -17.76 -10.31
N GLU A 92 9.42 -16.90 -9.98
CA GLU A 92 10.85 -17.24 -10.02
C GLU A 92 11.19 -18.37 -9.03
N ALA A 93 10.48 -18.44 -7.90
CA ALA A 93 10.55 -19.55 -6.94
C ALA A 93 9.85 -20.85 -7.40
N GLY A 94 9.18 -20.82 -8.56
CA GLY A 94 8.44 -21.96 -9.10
C GLY A 94 7.05 -22.19 -8.49
N VAL A 95 6.50 -21.22 -7.75
CA VAL A 95 5.12 -21.30 -7.23
C VAL A 95 4.14 -20.92 -8.33
N GLU A 96 3.19 -21.79 -8.63
CA GLU A 96 2.11 -21.49 -9.56
C GLU A 96 1.12 -20.48 -8.97
N ASP A 97 0.69 -19.51 -9.78
CA ASP A 97 -0.30 -18.48 -9.41
C ASP A 97 -1.59 -19.07 -8.79
N ARG A 98 -1.96 -20.31 -9.19
CA ARG A 98 -3.15 -21.00 -8.68
C ARG A 98 -3.06 -21.38 -7.20
N ARG A 99 -1.84 -21.48 -6.65
CA ARG A 99 -1.59 -21.80 -5.23
C ARG A 99 -1.45 -20.55 -4.37
N VAL A 100 -1.53 -19.36 -4.96
CA VAL A 100 -1.47 -18.08 -4.25
C VAL A 100 -2.89 -17.60 -3.95
N LYS A 101 -3.18 -17.33 -2.68
CA LYS A 101 -4.43 -16.70 -2.24
C LYS A 101 -4.15 -15.33 -1.66
N VAL A 102 -4.84 -14.32 -2.15
CA VAL A 102 -4.79 -12.96 -1.57
C VAL A 102 -5.95 -12.82 -0.60
N LEU A 103 -5.63 -12.48 0.65
CA LEU A 103 -6.58 -12.25 1.73
C LEU A 103 -6.57 -10.76 2.04
N VAL A 104 -7.73 -10.11 1.95
CA VAL A 104 -7.88 -8.73 2.41
C VAL A 104 -8.11 -8.77 3.91
N ALA A 105 -7.20 -8.17 4.66
CA ALA A 105 -7.29 -8.08 6.12
C ALA A 105 -8.52 -7.27 6.52
N TYR A 106 -9.32 -7.83 7.42
CA TYR A 106 -10.48 -7.15 7.98
C TYR A 106 -10.04 -6.08 8.97
N ASP A 107 -10.47 -4.83 8.73
CA ASP A 107 -10.32 -3.73 9.68
C ASP A 107 -11.71 -3.30 10.16
N PRO A 108 -12.06 -3.51 11.44
CA PRO A 108 -13.37 -3.13 11.98
C PRO A 108 -13.58 -1.61 12.05
N THR A 109 -12.53 -0.82 11.88
CA THR A 109 -12.58 0.66 11.95
C THR A 109 -12.59 1.33 10.59
N ALA A 110 -12.46 0.56 9.50
CA ALA A 110 -12.45 1.11 8.15
C ALA A 110 -13.86 1.58 7.72
N PRO A 111 -13.98 2.81 7.18
CA PRO A 111 -15.28 3.41 6.86
C PRO A 111 -15.93 2.86 5.59
N ASP A 112 -15.15 2.35 4.63
CA ASP A 112 -15.67 1.82 3.35
C ASP A 112 -15.24 0.36 3.12
N ARG A 113 -16.24 -0.52 3.02
CA ARG A 113 -16.09 -1.99 2.92
C ARG A 113 -16.06 -2.51 1.49
N SER A 114 -16.55 -1.75 0.51
CA SER A 114 -16.84 -2.23 -0.86
C SER A 114 -15.90 -1.65 -1.92
N ALA A 115 -15.49 -0.39 -1.78
CA ALA A 115 -14.69 0.30 -2.81
C ALA A 115 -13.30 -0.34 -3.02
N GLY A 116 -12.64 -0.74 -1.93
CA GLY A 116 -11.29 -1.29 -1.99
C GLY A 116 -11.19 -2.63 -2.73
N ILE A 117 -12.14 -3.55 -2.51
CA ILE A 117 -12.10 -4.90 -3.11
C ILE A 117 -12.40 -4.82 -4.60
N GLU A 118 -13.36 -3.98 -5.01
CA GLU A 118 -13.64 -3.74 -6.42
C GLU A 118 -12.47 -3.09 -7.14
N ALA A 119 -11.77 -2.14 -6.51
CA ALA A 119 -10.55 -1.59 -7.10
C ALA A 119 -9.53 -2.70 -7.38
N ILE A 120 -9.21 -3.58 -6.42
CA ILE A 120 -8.22 -4.65 -6.67
C ILE A 120 -8.71 -5.67 -7.72
N THR A 121 -10.02 -5.91 -7.81
CA THR A 121 -10.60 -7.00 -8.64
C THR A 121 -11.04 -6.55 -10.04
N ALA A 122 -11.52 -5.32 -10.21
CA ALA A 122 -12.19 -4.84 -11.43
C ALA A 122 -11.29 -4.79 -12.67
N GLU A 123 -9.97 -4.65 -12.51
CA GLU A 123 -9.05 -4.63 -13.66
C GLU A 123 -8.66 -6.04 -14.14
N ARG A 124 -8.82 -7.09 -13.31
CA ARG A 124 -8.61 -8.49 -13.79
C ARG A 124 -9.74 -8.94 -14.71
N SER A 125 -10.97 -8.49 -14.49
CA SER A 125 -12.11 -8.83 -15.38
C SER A 125 -12.02 -8.19 -16.76
N ARG A 126 -11.30 -7.07 -16.92
CA ARG A 126 -11.10 -6.42 -18.24
C ARG A 126 -10.10 -7.14 -19.15
N ARG A 127 -9.25 -8.03 -18.61
CA ARG A 127 -8.31 -8.83 -19.43
C ARG A 127 -8.88 -10.19 -19.87
N GLN A 128 -10.10 -10.56 -19.46
CA GLN A 128 -10.69 -11.88 -19.73
C GLN A 128 -11.84 -11.91 -20.76
N THR A 129 -12.19 -10.81 -21.42
CA THR A 129 -13.09 -10.87 -22.58
C THR A 129 -12.30 -10.91 -23.89
N PRO A 130 -12.13 -12.08 -24.54
CA PRO A 130 -11.87 -12.12 -25.97
C PRO A 130 -13.16 -11.69 -26.68
N ARG A 131 -13.08 -10.63 -27.50
CA ARG A 131 -14.10 -10.34 -28.50
C ARG A 131 -14.11 -11.52 -29.49
N SER A 132 -15.20 -12.27 -29.50
CA SER A 132 -15.64 -13.12 -30.60
C SER A 132 -16.40 -12.31 -31.64
#